data_AF-A0A961S4W3-F1
#
_entry.id   AF-A0A961S4W3-F1
#
_cell.length_a   1.000
_cell.length_b   1.000
_cell.length_c   1.000
_cell.angle_alpha   90.00
_cell.angle_beta   90.00
_cell.angle_gamma   90.00
#
_symmetry.space_group_name_H-M   'P 1'
#
loop_
_entity.id
_entity.type
_entity.pdbx_description
1 polymer ?
#
loop_
_entity_poly.entity_id
_entity_poly.type
_entity_poly.pdbx_seq_one_letter_code
_entity_poly.pdbx_strand_id
1 'polypeptide(L)'
;RMLLRSVLTGNIRLLAMAVDLLVPPLMLLILLESLGLLAFGSTWLLGGPPLPASIVCTSLIVLAAVLLACWLGYARHTLRLTDILLLPVLIFRKVAFYAGAWRNRGSGWVRTDRQ
;
A
#
# COMPACT_ATOMS: atom_id res chain seq x y z
N ARG A 1 1.22 -21.89 -0.71
CA ARG A 1 2.08 -22.78 0.13
C ARG A 1 2.66 -22.08 1.37
N MET A 2 3.07 -20.80 1.32
CA MET A 2 3.59 -20.09 2.51
C MET A 2 2.52 -19.76 3.57
N LEU A 3 1.29 -19.39 3.16
CA LEU A 3 0.16 -19.13 4.09
C LEU A 3 -0.15 -20.32 5.01
N LEU A 4 -0.24 -21.53 4.44
CA LEU A 4 -0.50 -22.76 5.20
C LEU A 4 0.61 -23.07 6.20
N ARG A 5 1.89 -22.88 5.82
CA ARG A 5 3.03 -23.05 6.74
C ARG A 5 3.04 -22.02 7.86
N SER A 6 2.54 -20.82 7.60
CA SER A 6 2.50 -19.75 8.59
C SER A 6 1.46 -19.98 9.67
N VAL A 7 0.29 -20.53 9.31
CA VAL A 7 -0.76 -20.93 10.26
C VAL A 7 -0.31 -22.14 11.08
N LEU A 8 0.34 -23.12 10.45
CA LEU A 8 0.85 -24.32 11.12
C LEU A 8 2.01 -24.07 12.09
N THR A 9 2.72 -22.94 11.99
CA THR A 9 3.88 -22.62 12.84
C THR A 9 3.61 -21.55 13.90
N GLY A 10 2.38 -21.00 13.97
CA GLY A 10 2.02 -19.97 14.96
C GLY A 10 2.81 -18.65 14.85
N ASN A 11 3.55 -18.46 13.75
CA ASN A 11 4.47 -17.33 13.61
C ASN A 11 3.73 -16.14 12.99
N ILE A 12 3.23 -15.25 13.87
CA ILE A 12 2.49 -14.02 13.52
C ILE A 12 3.28 -13.15 12.54
N ARG A 13 4.61 -13.11 12.63
CA ARG A 13 5.49 -12.37 11.71
C ARG A 13 5.46 -12.92 10.29
N LEU A 14 5.46 -14.24 10.15
CA LEU A 14 5.43 -14.90 8.84
C LEU A 14 4.04 -14.79 8.21
N LEU A 15 3.00 -14.69 9.04
CA LEU A 15 1.62 -14.48 8.61
C LEU A 15 1.45 -13.04 8.14
N ALA A 16 2.01 -12.07 8.87
CA ALA A 16 2.05 -10.66 8.47
C ALA A 16 2.78 -10.49 7.13
N MET A 17 3.93 -11.14 6.90
CA MET A 17 4.61 -11.11 5.60
C MET A 17 3.78 -11.76 4.49
N ALA A 18 3.15 -12.90 4.74
CA ALA A 18 2.36 -13.59 3.73
C ALA A 18 1.08 -12.81 3.38
N VAL A 19 0.49 -12.12 4.37
CA VAL A 19 -0.60 -11.16 4.17
C VAL A 19 -0.10 -9.93 3.42
N ASP A 20 1.05 -9.35 3.76
CA ASP A 20 1.65 -8.22 3.04
C ASP A 20 2.00 -8.58 1.58
N LEU A 21 2.27 -9.86 1.29
CA LEU A 21 2.48 -10.38 -0.07
C LEU A 21 1.16 -10.62 -0.83
N LEU A 22 0.05 -10.85 -0.12
CA LEU A 22 -1.28 -11.08 -0.69
C LEU A 22 -2.07 -9.77 -0.85
N VAL A 23 -1.85 -8.84 0.06
CA VAL A 23 -2.36 -7.47 0.00
C VAL A 23 -1.58 -6.80 -1.14
N PRO A 24 -2.26 -6.23 -2.15
CA PRO A 24 -1.58 -5.47 -3.19
C PRO A 24 -0.67 -4.44 -2.50
N PRO A 25 0.58 -4.25 -2.98
CA PRO A 25 1.58 -3.46 -2.27
C PRO A 25 0.93 -2.19 -1.75
N LEU A 26 0.98 -1.91 -0.45
CA LEU A 26 0.16 -0.88 0.22
C LEU A 26 0.02 0.44 -0.57
N MET A 27 1.08 0.82 -1.28
CA MET A 27 1.10 1.94 -2.23
C MET A 27 0.06 1.85 -3.37
N LEU A 28 -0.11 0.67 -3.98
CA LEU A 28 -1.14 0.38 -4.97
C LEU A 28 -2.54 0.43 -4.38
N LEU A 29 -2.75 -0.04 -3.15
CA LEU A 29 -4.05 0.08 -2.47
C LEU A 29 -4.42 1.55 -2.26
N ILE A 30 -3.48 2.36 -1.74
CA ILE A 30 -3.65 3.81 -1.57
C ILE A 30 -3.95 4.49 -2.92
N LEU A 31 -3.23 4.09 -3.98
CA LEU A 31 -3.44 4.63 -5.33
C LEU A 31 -4.85 4.30 -5.84
N LEU A 32 -5.31 3.06 -5.68
CA LEU A 32 -6.62 2.64 -6.18
C LEU A 32 -7.76 3.29 -5.40
N GLU A 33 -7.65 3.38 -4.08
CA GLU A 33 -8.60 4.07 -3.21
C GLU A 33 -8.67 5.57 -3.52
N SER A 34 -7.54 6.24 -3.74
CA SER A 34 -7.52 7.66 -4.13
C SER A 34 -8.13 7.92 -5.51
N LEU A 35 -7.86 7.06 -6.51
CA LEU A 35 -8.52 7.12 -7.81
C LEU A 35 -10.02 6.84 -7.70
N GLY A 36 -10.41 5.88 -6.86
CA GLY A 36 -11.82 5.61 -6.53
C GLY A 36 -12.50 6.84 -5.92
N LEU A 37 -11.85 7.51 -4.98
CA LEU A 37 -12.40 8.70 -4.33
C LEU A 37 -12.60 9.83 -5.35
N LEU A 38 -11.65 10.04 -6.26
CA LEU A 38 -11.78 11.01 -7.35
C LEU A 38 -12.95 10.66 -8.28
N ALA A 39 -13.01 9.41 -8.72
CA ALA A 39 -14.07 8.94 -9.62
C ALA A 39 -15.45 9.05 -8.96
N PHE A 40 -15.67 8.40 -7.82
CA PHE A 40 -16.97 8.38 -7.16
C PHE A 40 -17.34 9.72 -6.53
N GLY A 41 -16.36 10.47 -6.01
CA GLY A 41 -16.57 11.84 -5.53
C GLY A 41 -17.05 12.76 -6.64
N SER A 42 -16.45 12.66 -7.84
CA SER A 42 -16.92 13.42 -9.01
C SER A 42 -18.34 13.02 -9.42
N THR A 43 -18.68 11.72 -9.38
CA THR A 43 -20.05 11.28 -9.70
C THR A 43 -21.07 11.79 -8.70
N TRP A 44 -20.71 11.89 -7.41
CA TRP A 44 -21.61 12.42 -6.38
C TRP A 44 -21.85 13.93 -6.58
N LEU A 45 -20.80 14.70 -6.91
CA LEU A 45 -20.93 16.12 -7.23
C LEU A 45 -21.81 16.38 -8.46
N LEU A 46 -21.87 15.44 -9.39
CA LEU A 46 -22.74 15.47 -10.58
C LEU A 46 -24.16 14.97 -10.31
N GLY A 47 -24.54 14.73 -9.06
CA GLY A 47 -25.88 14.26 -8.66
C GLY A 47 -26.05 12.74 -8.65
N GLY A 48 -24.97 11.98 -8.72
CA GLY A 48 -24.98 10.53 -8.59
C GLY A 48 -25.24 10.04 -7.16
N PRO A 49 -25.45 8.73 -6.96
CA PRO A 49 -25.73 8.15 -5.65
C PRO A 49 -24.54 8.37 -4.69
N PRO A 50 -24.78 8.74 -3.41
CA PRO A 50 -23.70 9.00 -2.43
C PRO A 50 -23.01 7.72 -1.93
N LEU A 51 -23.65 6.57 -2.10
CA LEU A 51 -23.28 5.30 -1.48
C LEU A 51 -21.87 4.80 -1.91
N PRO A 52 -21.46 4.86 -3.19
CA PRO A 52 -20.11 4.49 -3.59
C PRO A 52 -19.04 5.42 -3.02
N ALA A 53 -19.31 6.73 -2.98
CA ALA A 53 -18.38 7.73 -2.46
C ALA A 53 -18.16 7.57 -0.95
N SER A 54 -19.23 7.27 -0.18
CA SER A 54 -19.12 7.06 1.26
C SER A 54 -18.35 5.80 1.62
N ILE A 55 -18.50 4.70 0.85
CA ILE A 55 -17.73 3.46 1.06
C ILE A 55 -16.24 3.72 0.89
N VAL A 56 -15.84 4.34 -0.23
CA VAL A 56 -14.42 4.63 -0.51
C VAL A 56 -13.83 5.61 0.48
N CYS A 57 -14.60 6.64 0.87
CA CYS A 57 -14.17 7.58 1.91
C CYS A 57 -13.94 6.89 3.26
N THR A 58 -14.85 6.00 3.66
CA THR A 58 -14.73 5.25 4.91
C THR A 58 -13.52 4.30 4.87
N SER A 59 -13.31 3.61 3.75
CA SER A 59 -12.15 2.74 3.53
C SER A 59 -10.83 3.52 3.70
N LEU A 60 -10.71 4.70 3.08
CA LEU A 60 -9.55 5.57 3.21
C LEU A 60 -9.30 6.04 4.65
N ILE A 61 -10.35 6.39 5.39
CA ILE A 61 -10.23 6.82 6.80
C ILE A 61 -9.70 5.66 7.65
N VAL A 62 -10.24 4.46 7.48
CA VAL A 62 -9.78 3.27 8.22
C VAL A 62 -8.32 2.95 7.87
N LEU A 63 -7.96 3.00 6.60
CA LEU A 63 -6.58 2.79 6.14
C LEU A 63 -5.63 3.81 6.77
N ALA A 64 -5.98 5.10 6.74
CA ALA A 64 -5.19 6.16 7.35
C ALA A 64 -5.05 5.99 8.87
N ALA A 65 -6.13 5.61 9.56
CA ALA A 65 -6.12 5.34 10.99
C ALA A 65 -5.21 4.16 11.35
N VAL A 66 -5.23 3.07 10.59
CA VAL A 66 -4.35 1.91 10.78
C VAL A 66 -2.90 2.29 10.54
N LEU A 67 -2.61 3.07 9.49
CA LEU A 67 -1.25 3.56 9.21
C LEU A 67 -0.73 4.48 10.31
N LEU A 68 -1.57 5.38 10.83
CA LEU A 68 -1.24 6.23 11.97
C LEU A 68 -1.01 5.41 13.24
N ALA A 69 -1.88 4.43 13.53
CA ALA A 69 -1.72 3.55 14.68
C ALA A 69 -0.42 2.72 14.59
N CYS A 70 -0.09 2.22 13.39
CA CYS A 70 1.18 1.54 13.13
C CYS A 70 2.38 2.48 13.30
N TRP A 71 2.27 3.72 12.79
CA TRP A 71 3.32 4.72 12.94
C TRP A 71 3.55 5.05 14.42
N LEU A 72 2.47 5.28 15.18
CA LEU A 72 2.50 5.49 16.62
C LEU A 72 3.02 4.26 17.38
N GLY A 73 2.76 3.03 16.94
CA GLY A 73 3.26 1.84 17.62
C GLY A 73 4.76 1.62 17.43
N TYR A 74 5.22 1.66 16.18
CA TYR A 74 6.51 1.08 15.79
C TYR A 74 7.43 2.02 15.03
N ALA A 75 6.88 3.00 14.31
CA ALA A 75 7.68 3.79 13.38
C ALA A 75 8.12 5.16 13.93
N ARG A 76 7.56 5.64 15.05
CA ARG A 76 7.94 6.92 15.67
C ARG A 76 9.45 7.09 15.89
N HIS A 77 10.12 6.00 16.23
CA HIS A 77 11.57 6.00 16.49
C HIS A 77 12.43 6.00 15.21
N THR A 78 11.85 5.59 14.08
CA THR A 78 12.56 5.41 12.80
C THR A 78 12.19 6.47 11.76
N LEU A 79 10.97 6.99 11.80
CA LEU A 79 10.41 7.97 10.87
C LEU A 79 9.95 9.21 11.63
N ARG A 80 10.70 10.32 11.45
CA ARG A 80 10.35 11.62 12.05
C ARG A 80 9.22 12.27 11.24
N LEU A 81 8.46 13.18 11.87
CA LEU A 81 7.40 13.94 11.20
C LEU A 81 7.90 14.72 9.97
N THR A 82 9.18 15.10 9.95
CA THR A 82 9.82 15.72 8.78
C THR A 82 9.94 14.78 7.59
N ASP A 83 10.07 13.47 7.81
CA ASP A 83 10.13 12.48 6.73
C ASP A 83 8.74 12.25 6.10
N ILE A 84 7.68 12.53 6.87
CA ILE A 84 6.28 12.49 6.39
C ILE A 84 6.05 13.59 5.34
N LEU A 85 6.70 14.75 5.45
CA LEU A 85 6.65 15.81 4.42
C LEU A 85 7.34 15.40 3.11
N LEU A 86 8.29 14.45 3.16
CA LEU A 86 8.94 13.87 1.98
C LEU A 86 8.17 12.68 1.36
N LEU A 87 7.13 12.18 2.04
CA LEU A 87 6.27 11.11 1.51
C LEU A 87 5.74 11.36 0.11
N PRO A 88 5.19 12.55 -0.25
CA PRO A 88 4.72 12.79 -1.60
C PRO A 88 5.82 12.56 -2.65
N VAL A 89 7.04 13.04 -2.39
CA VAL A 89 8.19 12.83 -3.30
C VAL A 89 8.55 11.33 -3.43
N LEU A 90 8.50 10.58 -2.32
CA LEU A 90 8.75 9.14 -2.32
C LEU A 90 7.66 8.35 -3.07
N ILE A 91 6.39 8.77 -2.94
CA ILE A 91 5.26 8.16 -3.66
C ILE A 91 5.43 8.35 -5.16
N PHE A 92 5.74 9.57 -5.63
CA PHE A 92 6.01 9.84 -7.05
C PHE A 92 7.15 8.97 -7.59
N ARG A 93 8.25 8.81 -6.84
CA ARG A 93 9.35 7.89 -7.21
C ARG A 93 8.90 6.43 -7.33
N LYS A 94 8.06 5.95 -6.41
CA LYS A 94 7.53 4.57 -6.46
C LYS A 94 6.56 4.36 -7.62
N VAL A 95 5.71 5.34 -7.92
CA VAL A 95 4.79 5.27 -9.07
C VAL A 95 5.60 5.17 -10.37
N ALA A 96 6.65 5.97 -10.53
CA ALA A 96 7.56 5.88 -11.67
C ALA A 96 8.25 4.51 -11.77
N PHE A 97 8.63 3.91 -10.63
CA PHE A 97 9.19 2.56 -10.59
C PHE A 97 8.18 1.50 -11.07
N TYR A 98 6.92 1.54 -10.62
CA TYR A 98 5.89 0.62 -11.10
C TYR A 98 5.60 0.79 -12.60
N ALA A 99 5.57 2.03 -13.10
CA ALA A 99 5.46 2.31 -14.53
C ALA A 99 6.67 1.75 -15.33
N GLY A 100 7.88 1.85 -14.78
CA GLY A 100 9.10 1.28 -15.35
C GLY A 100 9.14 -0.25 -15.32
N ALA A 101 8.64 -0.87 -14.25
CA ALA A 101 8.53 -2.32 -14.11
C ALA A 101 7.55 -2.94 -15.12
N TRP A 102 6.48 -2.22 -15.49
CA TRP A 102 5.60 -2.62 -16.58
C TRP A 102 6.33 -2.67 -17.94
N ARG A 103 7.33 -1.81 -18.12
CA ARG A 103 8.13 -1.70 -19.36
C ARG A 103 9.29 -2.70 -19.42
N ASN A 104 9.90 -3.06 -18.29
CA ASN A 104 11.00 -4.03 -18.21
C ASN A 104 10.54 -5.39 -17.67
N ARG A 105 9.89 -6.19 -18.54
CA ARG A 105 9.51 -7.58 -18.23
C ARG A 105 10.67 -8.58 -18.22
N GLY A 106 11.91 -8.14 -18.46
CA GLY A 106 13.10 -8.98 -18.51
C GLY A 106 14.05 -8.72 -17.34
N SER A 107 13.69 -9.17 -16.14
CA SER A 107 14.69 -9.32 -15.07
C SER A 107 15.54 -10.54 -15.41
N GLY A 108 16.62 -10.34 -16.17
CA GLY A 108 17.64 -11.36 -16.36
C GLY A 108 18.14 -11.81 -14.99
N TRP A 109 18.17 -13.12 -14.76
CA TRP A 109 18.64 -13.72 -13.52
C TRP A 109 20.11 -13.30 -13.27
N VAL A 110 20.31 -12.27 -12.44
CA VAL A 110 21.64 -11.86 -12.02
C VAL A 110 22.09 -12.87 -10.96
N ARG A 111 22.92 -13.85 -11.37
CA ARG A 111 23.67 -14.67 -10.42
C ARG A 111 24.53 -13.74 -9.59
N THR A 112 24.25 -13.65 -8.29
CA THR A 112 25.19 -13.07 -7.35
C THR A 112 26.36 -14.03 -7.20
N ASP A 113 27.50 -13.68 -7.80
CA ASP A 113 28.78 -14.27 -7.40
C ASP A 113 29.02 -13.90 -5.94
N ARG A 114 29.16 -14.93 -5.10
CA ARG A 114 29.56 -14.77 -3.70
C ARG A 114 31.08 -14.73 -3.68
N GLN A 115 31.65 -13.60 -3.27
CA GLN A 115 32.99 -13.58 -2.68
C GLN A 115 32.86 -13.55 -1.16
#